data_AF-A0A9P7RTE2-F1
#
_entry.id   AF-A0A9P7RTE2-F1
#
_cell.length_a   1.000
_cell.length_b   1.000
_cell.length_c   1.000
_cell.angle_alpha   90.00
_cell.angle_beta   90.00
_cell.angle_gamma   90.00
#
_symmetry.space_group_name_H-M   'P 1'
#
loop_
_entity.id
_entity.type
_entity.pdbx_description
1 polymer ?
#
loop_
_entity_poly.entity_id
_entity_poly.type
_entity_poly.pdbx_seq_one_letter_code
_entity_poly.pdbx_strand_id
1 'polypeptide(L)'
;MSTTPTSPRRLPSVPRLPPSPLRVTAPLPSLQTHQPSTIPSTTSSNVSSRRPTPSTPPTKTRARDLLRKHYGLGVGPPPPLAGKSNDPMNLDSPAFDAKAYYEQLITTSSLPLLLKRDNEITTEIRELESERQSLVYNHHHELIAASDTIAAMKTRAESLDTDLDLLKAAFSEISRLCTEVVLEEGRVTT
;
A
#
# COMPACT_ATOMS: atom_id res chain seq x y z
N MET A 1 16.53 36.67 -67.64
CA MET A 1 17.38 36.18 -66.54
C MET A 1 16.84 36.76 -65.23
N SER A 2 16.25 35.94 -64.37
CA SER A 2 15.96 36.23 -62.95
C SER A 2 15.41 34.95 -62.32
N THR A 3 16.25 34.26 -61.56
CA THR A 3 15.96 32.99 -60.89
C THR A 3 15.70 33.25 -59.41
N THR A 4 14.49 32.96 -58.94
CA THR A 4 14.16 32.90 -57.51
C THR A 4 14.25 31.44 -57.04
N PRO A 5 15.02 31.10 -55.99
CA PRO A 5 15.09 29.74 -55.49
C PRO A 5 13.92 29.43 -54.55
N THR A 6 13.12 28.42 -54.92
CA THR A 6 12.08 27.81 -54.08
C THR A 6 12.73 26.95 -53.00
N SER A 7 12.56 27.31 -51.73
CA SER A 7 12.98 26.50 -50.57
C SER A 7 12.06 25.28 -50.38
N PRO A 8 12.61 24.08 -50.08
CA PRO A 8 11.78 22.91 -49.81
C PRO A 8 11.22 22.93 -48.38
N ARG A 9 9.92 22.65 -48.29
CA ARG A 9 9.12 22.52 -47.07
C ARG A 9 9.64 21.37 -46.20
N ARG A 10 10.19 21.69 -45.03
CA ARG A 10 10.66 20.73 -44.02
C ARG A 10 9.45 20.04 -43.37
N LEU A 11 9.33 18.73 -43.53
CA LEU A 11 8.36 17.90 -42.83
C LEU A 11 8.63 17.94 -41.31
N PRO A 12 7.61 17.96 -40.43
CA PRO A 12 7.83 17.90 -39.00
C PRO A 12 8.37 16.51 -38.62
N SER A 13 9.49 16.52 -37.91
CA SER A 13 10.13 15.33 -37.32
C SER A 13 9.19 14.70 -36.30
N VAL A 14 8.79 13.45 -36.53
CA VAL A 14 8.14 12.60 -35.52
C VAL A 14 9.09 12.47 -34.31
N PRO A 15 8.62 12.66 -33.06
CA PRO A 15 9.43 12.38 -31.88
C PRO A 15 9.71 10.87 -31.81
N ARG A 16 10.99 10.51 -31.91
CA ARG A 16 11.51 9.15 -31.75
C ARG A 16 11.27 8.72 -30.29
N LEU A 17 10.45 7.69 -30.10
CA LEU A 17 10.28 7.02 -28.81
C LEU A 17 11.65 6.44 -28.34
N PRO A 18 11.97 6.48 -27.04
CA PRO A 18 13.18 5.88 -26.52
C PRO A 18 13.13 4.34 -26.64
N PRO A 19 14.28 3.66 -26.86
CA PRO A 19 14.33 2.21 -26.94
C PRO A 19 14.06 1.58 -25.56
N SER A 20 13.14 0.60 -25.52
CA SER A 20 12.80 -0.16 -24.33
C SER A 20 14.02 -0.90 -23.76
N PRO A 21 14.32 -0.79 -22.45
CA PRO A 21 15.29 -1.67 -21.84
C PRO A 21 14.69 -3.06 -21.61
N LEU A 22 15.58 -4.03 -21.68
CA LEU A 22 15.37 -5.47 -21.76
C LEU A 22 14.44 -6.05 -20.69
N ARG A 23 13.59 -6.96 -21.15
CA ARG A 23 12.73 -7.87 -20.37
C ARG A 23 13.55 -8.64 -19.33
N VAL A 24 13.48 -8.23 -18.06
CA VAL A 24 13.86 -9.10 -16.94
C VAL A 24 12.70 -10.05 -16.69
N THR A 25 12.87 -11.31 -17.08
CA THR A 25 11.98 -12.40 -16.71
C THR A 25 12.18 -12.72 -15.23
N ALA A 26 11.25 -12.28 -14.38
CA ALA A 26 11.10 -12.79 -13.03
C ALA A 26 9.87 -13.73 -12.97
N PRO A 27 9.92 -14.87 -12.25
CA PRO A 27 8.85 -15.84 -12.24
C PRO A 27 7.68 -15.38 -11.37
N LEU A 28 6.45 -15.59 -11.85
CA LEU A 28 5.21 -15.51 -11.07
C LEU A 28 5.28 -16.45 -9.85
N PRO A 29 4.84 -16.04 -8.65
CA PRO A 29 4.47 -16.98 -7.62
C PRO A 29 3.03 -17.47 -7.87
N SER A 30 2.90 -18.74 -8.20
CA SER A 30 1.64 -19.47 -8.24
C SER A 30 1.02 -19.54 -6.84
N LEU A 31 -0.16 -18.96 -6.64
CA LEU A 31 -1.00 -19.22 -5.48
C LEU A 31 -1.61 -20.62 -5.64
N GLN A 32 -0.91 -21.63 -5.11
CA GLN A 32 -1.36 -23.01 -5.08
C GLN A 32 -1.89 -23.38 -3.68
N THR A 33 -3.17 -23.66 -3.66
CA THR A 33 -3.95 -24.29 -2.59
C THR A 33 -3.30 -25.58 -2.10
N HIS A 34 -2.98 -25.68 -0.80
CA HIS A 34 -2.62 -26.97 -0.19
C HIS A 34 -3.30 -27.18 1.18
N GLN A 35 -4.06 -28.28 1.22
CA GLN A 35 -4.61 -28.95 2.41
C GLN A 35 -3.50 -29.45 3.36
N PRO A 36 -3.84 -29.73 4.63
CA PRO A 36 -2.87 -30.19 5.63
C PRO A 36 -2.70 -31.70 5.61
N SER A 37 -1.47 -32.19 5.75
CA SER A 37 -1.18 -33.61 6.01
C SER A 37 0.19 -33.79 6.66
N THR A 38 0.15 -34.34 7.89
CA THR A 38 0.98 -35.45 8.38
C THR A 38 2.39 -35.17 8.96
N ILE A 39 2.41 -35.13 10.30
CA ILE A 39 3.35 -35.78 11.26
C ILE A 39 4.87 -35.74 10.98
N PRO A 40 5.68 -35.13 11.87
CA PRO A 40 7.06 -35.53 12.11
C PRO A 40 7.16 -36.45 13.33
N SER A 41 7.63 -37.68 13.10
CA SER A 41 8.12 -38.60 14.11
C SER A 41 9.53 -38.19 14.55
N THR A 42 9.69 -37.87 15.83
CA THR A 42 11.00 -37.81 16.49
C THR A 42 11.01 -38.68 17.73
N THR A 43 12.15 -39.33 17.88
CA THR A 43 12.46 -40.50 18.70
C THR A 43 12.47 -40.26 20.20
N SER A 44 12.05 -41.31 20.90
CA SER A 44 12.22 -41.69 22.30
C SER A 44 13.30 -40.98 23.13
N SER A 45 12.91 -40.41 24.27
CA SER A 45 13.20 -40.92 25.62
C SER A 45 12.99 -39.83 26.67
N ASN A 46 12.09 -40.04 27.61
CA ASN A 46 12.41 -40.36 29.01
C ASN A 46 11.21 -40.03 29.90
N VAL A 47 10.73 -41.05 30.61
CA VAL A 47 9.66 -40.97 31.61
C VAL A 47 10.25 -40.37 32.89
N SER A 48 9.67 -39.28 33.37
CA SER A 48 9.73 -38.90 34.79
C SER A 48 8.53 -38.07 35.18
N SER A 49 7.74 -38.66 36.06
CA SER A 49 6.61 -38.10 36.79
C SER A 49 6.87 -36.68 37.31
N ARG A 50 6.03 -35.71 36.93
CA ARG A 50 5.56 -34.69 37.87
C ARG A 50 4.33 -33.94 37.35
N ARG A 51 3.20 -34.23 37.99
CA ARG A 51 1.98 -33.44 38.00
C ARG A 51 2.24 -32.08 38.66
N PRO A 52 1.72 -30.97 38.10
CA PRO A 52 1.21 -29.89 38.94
C PRO A 52 -0.27 -29.64 38.66
N THR A 53 -0.93 -29.22 39.74
CA THR A 53 -2.35 -28.96 39.96
C THR A 53 -2.91 -27.78 39.16
N PRO A 54 -4.23 -27.69 38.95
CA PRO A 54 -4.87 -26.57 38.25
C PRO A 54 -5.09 -25.41 39.23
N SER A 55 -4.48 -24.26 38.96
CA SER A 55 -4.84 -23.02 39.65
C SER A 55 -4.46 -21.80 38.82
N THR A 56 -5.42 -20.89 38.66
CA THR A 56 -5.33 -19.45 38.28
C THR A 56 -5.63 -19.08 36.81
N PRO A 57 -6.72 -18.34 36.51
CA PRO A 57 -6.80 -17.45 35.34
C PRO A 57 -6.09 -16.12 35.68
N PRO A 58 -5.36 -15.40 34.79
CA PRO A 58 -5.80 -15.02 33.44
C PRO A 58 -4.69 -14.87 32.36
N THR A 59 -4.94 -15.33 31.13
CA THR A 59 -4.12 -15.01 29.93
C THR A 59 -4.44 -13.64 29.32
N LYS A 60 -5.46 -12.93 29.85
CA LYS A 60 -5.92 -11.62 29.36
C LYS A 60 -4.86 -10.52 29.50
N THR A 61 -4.00 -10.59 30.51
CA THR A 61 -3.00 -9.54 30.78
C THR A 61 -1.90 -9.52 29.74
N ARG A 62 -1.43 -10.70 29.30
CA ARG A 62 -0.34 -10.81 28.31
C ARG A 62 -0.77 -10.31 26.93
N ALA A 63 -1.99 -10.64 26.50
CA ALA A 63 -2.55 -10.11 25.26
C ALA A 63 -2.73 -8.59 25.34
N ARG A 64 -3.25 -8.09 26.47
CA ARG A 64 -3.40 -6.65 26.73
C ARG A 64 -2.06 -5.91 26.75
N ASP A 65 -1.01 -6.53 27.25
CA ASP A 65 0.35 -5.96 27.24
C ASP A 65 0.95 -5.94 25.84
N LEU A 66 0.72 -6.97 25.03
CA LEU A 66 1.15 -7.01 23.64
C LEU A 66 0.44 -5.94 22.80
N LEU A 67 -0.89 -5.81 22.97
CA LEU A 67 -1.69 -4.77 22.33
C LEU A 67 -1.21 -3.37 22.76
N ARG A 68 -0.90 -3.15 24.04
CA ARG A 68 -0.34 -1.88 24.51
C ARG A 68 1.01 -1.54 23.90
N LYS A 69 1.87 -2.55 23.66
CA LYS A 69 3.14 -2.37 22.96
C LYS A 69 2.95 -2.05 21.47
N HIS A 70 1.99 -2.70 20.83
CA HIS A 70 1.68 -2.46 19.41
C HIS A 70 1.00 -1.11 19.15
N TYR A 71 0.14 -0.65 20.06
CA TYR A 71 -0.66 0.57 19.87
C TYR A 71 -0.17 1.77 20.70
N GLY A 72 0.94 1.65 21.44
CA GLY A 72 1.53 2.75 22.20
C GLY A 72 0.72 3.23 23.42
N LEU A 73 -0.39 2.58 23.77
CA LEU A 73 -1.34 2.96 24.84
C LEU A 73 -0.79 2.85 26.29
N GLY A 74 0.50 2.57 26.47
CA GLY A 74 1.17 2.46 27.78
C GLY A 74 2.30 3.44 28.00
N VAL A 75 2.60 4.30 27.02
CA VAL A 75 3.63 5.32 27.11
C VAL A 75 2.89 6.64 27.32
N GLY A 76 3.17 7.35 28.42
CA GLY A 76 2.78 8.76 28.54
C GLY A 76 3.30 9.58 27.35
N PRO A 77 2.94 10.86 27.21
CA PRO A 77 3.30 11.68 26.05
C PRO A 77 4.72 11.37 25.62
N PRO A 78 4.94 10.88 24.37
CA PRO A 78 6.25 10.44 23.96
C PRO A 78 7.22 11.59 24.25
N PRO A 79 8.36 11.34 24.94
CA PRO A 79 9.44 12.29 24.96
C PRO A 79 9.68 12.69 23.49
N PRO A 80 9.81 14.00 23.18
CA PRO A 80 10.06 14.44 21.81
C PRO A 80 11.21 13.60 21.26
N LEU A 81 10.96 12.96 20.11
CA LEU A 81 11.85 12.01 19.45
C LEU A 81 13.30 12.52 19.52
N ALA A 82 14.06 12.02 20.50
CA ALA A 82 15.48 12.32 20.67
C ALA A 82 16.25 11.56 19.58
N GLY A 83 16.16 12.05 18.35
CA GLY A 83 16.70 11.36 17.17
C GLY A 83 17.00 12.26 15.98
N LYS A 84 16.68 13.55 16.03
CA LYS A 84 17.31 14.54 15.16
C LYS A 84 18.08 15.47 16.06
N SER A 85 19.36 15.17 16.27
CA SER A 85 20.27 16.17 16.81
C SER A 85 20.10 17.41 15.93
N ASN A 86 19.75 18.55 16.52
CA ASN A 86 19.79 19.86 15.84
C ASN A 86 21.25 20.25 15.63
N ASP A 87 22.00 19.39 14.95
CA ASP A 87 23.39 19.58 14.61
C ASP A 87 23.42 20.36 13.28
N PRO A 88 23.98 21.57 13.24
CA PRO A 88 24.10 22.34 12.01
C PRO A 88 25.09 21.72 11.01
N MET A 89 25.93 20.78 11.43
CA MET A 89 26.95 20.14 10.58
C MET A 89 26.48 18.82 9.95
N ASN A 90 25.30 18.31 10.34
CA ASN A 90 24.76 17.04 9.87
C ASN A 90 23.80 17.26 8.69
N LEU A 91 24.03 16.59 7.55
CA LEU A 91 23.22 16.78 6.32
C LEU A 91 21.75 16.34 6.48
N ASP A 92 21.47 15.38 7.37
CA ASP A 92 20.12 14.85 7.60
C ASP A 92 19.37 15.62 8.70
N SER A 93 20.03 16.60 9.33
CA SER A 93 19.46 17.40 10.41
C SER A 93 18.56 18.51 9.87
N PRO A 94 17.40 18.76 10.50
CA PRO A 94 16.54 19.88 10.12
C PRO A 94 17.18 21.25 10.41
N ALA A 95 18.26 21.29 11.21
CA ALA A 95 19.00 22.50 11.54
C ALA A 95 20.29 22.68 10.71
N PHE A 96 20.46 21.89 9.64
CA PHE A 96 21.66 21.91 8.79
C PHE A 96 21.97 23.30 8.23
N ASP A 97 23.20 23.77 8.43
CA ASP A 97 23.73 25.00 7.83
C ASP A 97 24.71 24.64 6.70
N ALA A 98 24.22 24.75 5.47
CA ALA A 98 24.99 24.44 4.27
C ALA A 98 26.25 25.31 4.13
N LYS A 99 26.21 26.57 4.59
CA LYS A 99 27.34 27.50 4.45
C LYS A 99 28.45 27.11 5.41
N ALA A 100 28.13 26.90 6.68
CA ALA A 100 29.10 26.48 7.69
C ALA A 100 29.73 25.12 7.34
N TYR A 101 28.92 24.17 6.86
CA TYR A 101 29.40 22.87 6.39
C TYR A 101 30.37 23.00 5.22
N TYR A 102 30.03 23.81 4.22
CA TYR A 102 30.89 24.04 3.06
C TYR A 102 32.21 24.72 3.42
N GLU A 103 32.17 25.78 4.24
CA GLU A 103 33.36 26.49 4.70
C GLU A 103 34.30 25.59 5.49
N GLN A 104 33.76 24.73 6.36
CA GLN A 104 34.55 23.72 7.06
C GLN A 104 35.14 22.71 6.08
N LEU A 105 34.35 22.20 5.12
CA LEU A 105 34.77 21.19 4.17
C LEU A 105 35.93 21.66 3.28
N ILE A 106 35.84 22.88 2.72
CA ILE A 106 36.89 23.44 1.85
C ILE A 106 38.18 23.78 2.62
N THR A 107 38.06 24.15 3.89
CA THR A 107 39.21 24.53 4.72
C THR A 107 39.96 23.30 5.25
N THR A 108 39.25 22.19 5.48
CA THR A 108 39.81 20.99 6.15
C THR A 108 40.11 19.83 5.22
N SER A 109 39.51 19.79 4.03
CA SER A 109 39.65 18.66 3.09
C SER A 109 40.61 18.96 1.95
N SER A 110 41.28 17.93 1.45
CA SER A 110 42.09 18.01 0.24
C SER A 110 41.22 17.94 -1.02
N LEU A 111 41.71 18.49 -2.14
CA LEU A 111 40.99 18.52 -3.42
C LEU A 111 40.45 17.14 -3.87
N PRO A 112 41.20 16.02 -3.78
CA PRO A 112 40.68 14.71 -4.15
C PRO A 112 39.50 14.25 -3.28
N LEU A 113 39.54 14.56 -1.98
CA LEU A 113 38.44 14.24 -1.07
C LEU A 113 37.20 15.09 -1.39
N LEU A 114 37.40 16.36 -1.74
CA LEU A 114 36.31 17.25 -2.14
C LEU A 114 35.60 16.74 -3.40
N LEU A 115 36.36 16.32 -4.42
CA LEU A 115 35.80 15.73 -5.64
C LEU A 115 35.07 14.41 -5.38
N LYS A 116 35.61 13.57 -4.49
CA LYS A 116 34.94 12.33 -4.07
C LYS A 116 33.60 12.66 -3.41
N ARG A 117 33.59 13.63 -2.50
CA ARG A 117 32.39 14.02 -1.76
C ARG A 117 31.33 14.67 -2.65
N ASP A 118 31.74 15.47 -3.64
CA ASP A 118 30.84 16.04 -4.66
C ASP A 118 30.15 14.94 -5.49
N ASN A 119 30.91 13.93 -5.93
CA ASN A 119 30.34 12.79 -6.64
C ASN A 119 29.38 11.98 -5.77
N GLU A 120 29.74 11.72 -4.51
CA GLU A 120 28.88 11.02 -3.54
C GLU A 120 27.55 11.75 -3.34
N ILE A 121 27.58 13.06 -3.06
CA ILE A 121 26.37 13.86 -2.89
C ILE A 121 25.54 13.88 -4.19
N THR A 122 26.19 13.99 -5.35
CA THR A 122 25.49 13.94 -6.65
C THR A 122 24.79 12.59 -6.87
N THR A 123 25.40 11.48 -6.45
CA THR A 123 24.76 10.17 -6.51
C THR A 123 23.61 10.04 -5.53
N GLU A 124 23.79 10.49 -4.28
CA GLU A 124 22.75 10.48 -3.23
C GLU A 124 21.52 11.30 -3.67
N ILE A 125 21.72 12.49 -4.26
CA ILE A 125 20.63 13.32 -4.80
C ILE A 125 19.81 12.57 -5.85
N ARG A 126 20.48 11.85 -6.77
CA ARG A 126 19.80 11.10 -7.83
C ARG A 126 19.04 9.88 -7.28
N GLU A 127 19.62 9.20 -6.30
CA GLU A 127 18.98 8.08 -5.63
C GLU A 127 17.73 8.54 -4.88
N LEU A 128 17.85 9.57 -4.03
CA LEU A 128 16.71 10.16 -3.31
C LEU A 128 15.61 10.64 -4.25
N GLU A 129 15.96 11.24 -5.38
CA GLU A 129 14.98 11.67 -6.38
C GLU A 129 14.26 10.47 -7.01
N SER A 130 14.98 9.37 -7.27
CA SER A 130 14.38 8.13 -7.80
C SER A 130 13.45 7.47 -6.78
N GLU A 131 13.83 7.45 -5.50
CA GLU A 131 13.00 6.94 -4.41
C GLU A 131 11.73 7.78 -4.23
N ARG A 132 11.89 9.12 -4.22
CA ARG A 132 10.77 10.06 -4.16
C ARG A 132 9.79 9.82 -5.30
N GLN A 133 10.29 9.67 -6.52
CA GLN A 133 9.47 9.42 -7.70
C GLN A 133 8.76 8.06 -7.62
N SER A 134 9.45 7.01 -7.14
CA SER A 134 8.86 5.70 -6.92
C SER A 134 7.72 5.74 -5.90
N LEU A 135 7.93 6.44 -4.77
CA LEU A 135 6.92 6.60 -3.73
C LEU A 135 5.68 7.33 -4.26
N VAL A 136 5.88 8.45 -4.95
CA VAL A 136 4.80 9.23 -5.56
C VAL A 136 4.03 8.37 -6.57
N TYR A 137 4.73 7.61 -7.42
CA TYR A 137 4.09 6.71 -8.37
C TYR A 137 3.25 5.64 -7.67
N ASN A 138 3.82 4.93 -6.69
CA ASN A 138 3.11 3.88 -5.96
C ASN A 138 1.86 4.43 -5.27
N HIS A 139 1.99 5.56 -4.58
CA HIS A 139 0.87 6.17 -3.89
C HIS A 139 -0.24 6.64 -4.85
N HIS A 140 0.11 7.29 -5.96
CA HIS A 140 -0.89 7.68 -6.95
C HIS A 140 -1.54 6.46 -7.61
N HIS A 141 -0.76 5.42 -7.91
CA HIS A 141 -1.29 4.19 -8.49
C HIS A 141 -2.28 3.49 -7.54
N GLU A 142 -1.94 3.41 -6.25
CA GLU A 142 -2.83 2.85 -5.23
C GLU A 142 -4.10 3.69 -5.04
N LEU A 143 -3.99 5.03 -5.03
CA LEU A 143 -5.15 5.91 -4.93
C LEU A 143 -6.10 5.76 -6.11
N ILE A 144 -5.56 5.63 -7.33
CA ILE A 144 -6.37 5.39 -8.54
C ILE A 144 -7.05 4.02 -8.43
N ALA A 145 -6.31 2.97 -8.06
CA ALA A 145 -6.88 1.62 -7.91
C ALA A 145 -7.97 1.56 -6.81
N ALA A 146 -7.78 2.28 -5.70
CA ALA A 146 -8.79 2.41 -4.65
C ALA A 146 -10.03 3.16 -5.16
N SER A 147 -9.83 4.26 -5.90
CA SER A 147 -10.93 5.01 -6.53
C SER A 147 -11.73 4.13 -7.50
N ASP A 148 -11.07 3.34 -8.33
CA ASP A 148 -11.72 2.39 -9.25
C ASP A 148 -12.51 1.32 -8.48
N THR A 149 -11.95 0.82 -7.38
CA THR A 149 -12.63 -0.14 -6.50
C THR A 149 -13.89 0.47 -5.88
N ILE A 150 -13.81 1.73 -5.40
CA ILE A 150 -14.96 2.45 -4.86
C ILE A 150 -16.03 2.66 -5.93
N ALA A 151 -15.65 3.02 -7.15
CA ALA A 151 -16.58 3.17 -8.26
C ALA A 151 -17.29 1.85 -8.59
N ALA A 152 -16.54 0.74 -8.67
CA ALA A 152 -17.11 -0.59 -8.90
C ALA A 152 -18.04 -1.04 -7.75
N MET A 153 -17.67 -0.75 -6.50
CA MET A 153 -18.53 -1.02 -5.34
C MET A 153 -19.82 -0.21 -5.39
N LYS A 154 -19.75 1.06 -5.77
CA LYS A 154 -20.92 1.93 -5.93
C LYS A 154 -21.87 1.39 -6.98
N THR A 155 -21.38 1.05 -8.18
CA THR A 155 -22.22 0.47 -9.24
C THR A 155 -22.87 -0.84 -8.81
N ARG A 156 -22.16 -1.70 -8.06
CA ARG A 156 -22.75 -2.93 -7.52
C ARG A 156 -23.85 -2.63 -6.49
N ALA A 157 -23.65 -1.65 -5.62
CA ALA A 157 -24.66 -1.26 -4.65
C ALA A 157 -25.93 -0.73 -5.35
N GLU A 158 -25.77 0.11 -6.37
CA GLU A 158 -26.89 0.62 -7.18
C GLU A 158 -27.66 -0.52 -7.87
N SER A 159 -26.97 -1.53 -8.42
CA SER A 159 -27.65 -2.70 -8.99
C SER A 159 -28.42 -3.51 -7.95
N LEU A 160 -27.90 -3.61 -6.72
CA LEU A 160 -28.57 -4.34 -5.65
C LEU A 160 -29.83 -3.62 -5.18
N ASP A 161 -29.82 -2.28 -5.14
CA ASP A 161 -31.03 -1.49 -4.86
C ASP A 161 -32.11 -1.75 -5.91
N THR A 162 -31.74 -1.82 -7.19
CA THR A 162 -32.70 -2.16 -8.25
C THR A 162 -33.27 -3.56 -8.11
N ASP A 163 -32.44 -4.55 -7.74
CA ASP A 163 -32.90 -5.92 -7.51
C ASP A 163 -33.85 -6.01 -6.31
N LEU A 164 -33.58 -5.25 -5.23
CA LEU A 164 -34.46 -5.18 -4.07
C LEU A 164 -35.81 -4.56 -4.40
N ASP A 165 -35.86 -3.55 -5.26
CA ASP A 165 -37.12 -2.96 -5.70
C ASP A 165 -37.94 -3.90 -6.59
N LEU A 166 -37.28 -4.68 -7.47
CA LEU A 166 -37.94 -5.77 -8.21
C LEU A 166 -38.51 -6.83 -7.26
N LEU A 167 -37.74 -7.22 -6.24
CA LEU A 167 -38.19 -8.20 -5.25
C LEU A 167 -39.41 -7.70 -4.45
N LYS A 168 -39.42 -6.42 -4.06
CA LYS A 168 -40.59 -5.79 -3.40
C LYS A 168 -41.82 -5.79 -4.31
N ALA A 169 -41.65 -5.47 -5.59
CA ALA A 169 -42.74 -5.49 -6.56
C ALA A 169 -43.34 -6.90 -6.70
N ALA A 170 -42.48 -7.93 -6.84
CA ALA A 170 -42.91 -9.32 -6.89
C ALA A 170 -43.67 -9.75 -5.63
N PHE A 171 -43.19 -9.39 -4.42
CA PHE A 171 -43.92 -9.68 -3.18
C PHE A 171 -45.27 -8.96 -3.09
N SER A 172 -45.36 -7.73 -3.59
CA SER A 172 -46.63 -7.00 -3.66
C SER A 172 -47.62 -7.68 -4.59
N GLU A 173 -47.15 -8.18 -5.75
CA GLU A 173 -47.97 -8.93 -6.69
C GLU A 173 -48.44 -10.28 -6.12
N ILE A 174 -47.55 -11.03 -5.45
CA ILE A 174 -47.91 -12.26 -4.73
C ILE A 174 -48.96 -11.95 -3.67
N SER A 175 -48.76 -10.89 -2.87
CA SER A 175 -49.72 -10.49 -1.83
C SER A 175 -51.09 -10.16 -2.44
N ARG A 176 -51.12 -9.43 -3.57
CA ARG A 176 -52.35 -9.12 -4.31
C ARG A 176 -53.05 -10.39 -4.80
N LEU A 177 -52.32 -11.31 -5.43
CA LEU A 177 -52.85 -12.59 -5.90
C LEU A 177 -53.39 -13.45 -4.75
N CYS A 178 -52.67 -13.53 -3.62
CA CYS A 178 -53.14 -14.23 -2.43
C CYS A 178 -54.46 -13.63 -1.90
N THR A 179 -54.59 -12.31 -1.84
CA THR A 179 -55.86 -11.69 -1.42
C THR A 179 -57.01 -12.00 -2.39
N GLU A 180 -56.74 -12.05 -3.69
CA GLU A 180 -57.75 -12.36 -4.71
C GLU A 180 -58.22 -13.83 -4.62
N VAL A 181 -57.29 -14.77 -4.41
CA VAL A 181 -57.62 -16.19 -4.18
C VAL A 181 -58.48 -16.38 -2.93
N VAL A 182 -58.14 -15.71 -1.82
CA VAL A 182 -58.92 -15.78 -0.57
C VAL A 182 -60.35 -15.25 -0.75
N LEU A 183 -60.54 -14.23 -1.60
CA LEU A 183 -61.88 -13.68 -1.90
C LEU A 183 -62.72 -14.62 -2.79
N GLU A 184 -62.11 -15.31 -3.75
CA GLU A 184 -62.80 -16.29 -4.59
C GLU A 184 -63.23 -17.53 -3.78
N GLU A 185 -62.42 -17.99 -2.83
CA GLU A 185 -62.75 -19.13 -1.96
C GLU A 185 -63.95 -18.83 -1.02
N GLY A 186 -64.12 -17.56 -0.64
CA GLY A 186 -65.30 -17.06 0.09
C GLY A 186 -66.58 -16.94 -0.74
N ARG A 187 -66.48 -16.86 -2.08
CA ARG A 187 -67.64 -16.80 -3.00
C ARG A 187 -68.19 -18.16 -3.41
N VAL A 188 -67.42 -19.24 -3.27
CA VAL A 188 -67.82 -20.61 -3.66
C VAL A 188 -68.58 -21.34 -2.53
N THR A 189 -68.56 -20.81 -1.30
CA THR A 189 -69.18 -21.44 -0.11
C THR A 189 -70.55 -20.87 0.29
N THR A 190 -71.17 -20.03 -0.55
CA THR A 190 -72.56 -19.55 -0.41
C THR A 190 -73.38 -19.90 -1.64
#